data_AF-B8LX12-F1
#
_entry.id   AF-B8LX12-F1
#
_cell.length_a   1.000
_cell.length_b   1.000
_cell.length_c   1.000
_cell.angle_alpha   90.00
_cell.angle_beta   90.00
_cell.angle_gamma   90.00
#
_symmetry.space_group_name_H-M   'P 1'
#
loop_
_entity.id
_entity.type
_entity.pdbx_description
1 polymer ?
#
loop_
_entity_poly.entity_id
_entity_poly.type
_entity_poly.pdbx_seq_one_letter_code
_entity_poly.pdbx_strand_id
1 'polypeptide(L)'
;MFNVSNRPVVTEIDEARGVGLNTHAYGSPTTTARVNKDMKWAYMDGLSDAEREHRNKKDTWEYMPRLSNVQREKSILEFLRSAHHWSIKDFIQQLAHPEKVPYAHGAQVRIYQLRQAIIEQPEVLKIFMEDKQLIPSMLVEGVSAIVREELYTLMQEVPLLSKFHVDSSPKDLNVKDFYKEVGGKAPILWRLLQTISAQLEDDTVSNQQNGSFGLIAALLSHALAPRLSSGFQAYIGLYFHSLGARRRLIDLLHSLNISLSYDSILRYHNEIAKIAQVH
;
A
#
# COMPACT_ATOMS: atom_id res chain seq x y z
N MET A 1 31.43 -38.25 23.65
CA MET A 1 31.27 -39.03 22.41
C MET A 1 29.83 -38.95 21.98
N PHE A 2 29.47 -38.07 21.05
CA PHE A 2 28.36 -38.21 20.09
C PHE A 2 28.55 -37.15 19.00
N ASN A 3 28.18 -37.53 17.78
CA ASN A 3 28.65 -37.03 16.48
C ASN A 3 28.43 -35.53 16.20
N VAL A 4 29.49 -34.91 15.67
CA VAL A 4 29.48 -33.60 15.00
C VAL A 4 28.94 -33.80 13.58
N SER A 5 27.75 -33.25 13.30
CA SER A 5 27.20 -33.17 11.94
C SER A 5 27.58 -31.81 11.34
N ASN A 6 28.51 -31.87 10.39
CA ASN A 6 28.83 -30.79 9.47
C ASN A 6 27.58 -30.32 8.71
N ARG A 7 27.28 -29.03 8.77
CA ARG A 7 26.48 -28.33 7.75
C ARG A 7 27.30 -27.19 7.16
N PRO A 8 27.40 -27.08 5.83
CA PRO A 8 28.16 -26.02 5.19
C PRO A 8 27.37 -24.71 5.16
N VAL A 9 28.14 -23.64 5.30
CA VAL A 9 27.80 -22.25 4.99
C VAL A 9 27.49 -22.13 3.51
N VAL A 10 26.34 -21.55 3.15
CA VAL A 10 26.01 -21.16 1.78
C VAL A 10 25.98 -19.63 1.73
N THR A 11 27.06 -19.07 1.23
CA THR A 11 27.22 -17.72 0.68
C THR A 11 27.02 -17.77 -0.84
N GLU A 12 26.62 -16.64 -1.44
CA GLU A 12 26.48 -16.35 -2.90
C GLU A 12 25.24 -17.02 -3.53
N ILE A 13 24.22 -16.36 -4.12
CA ILE A 13 24.09 -15.12 -4.91
C ILE A 13 25.24 -14.93 -5.89
N ASP A 14 25.20 -15.65 -7.01
CA ASP A 14 25.06 -15.04 -8.33
C ASP A 14 24.88 -16.12 -9.40
N GLU A 15 24.45 -15.70 -10.59
CA GLU A 15 24.34 -16.49 -11.82
C GLU A 15 23.07 -17.33 -12.02
N ALA A 16 22.01 -16.65 -12.46
CA ALA A 16 21.11 -17.26 -13.43
C ALA A 16 20.68 -16.26 -14.51
N ARG A 17 20.96 -16.67 -15.75
CA ARG A 17 20.37 -16.23 -17.03
C ARG A 17 21.13 -15.17 -17.82
N GLY A 18 22.15 -15.67 -18.50
CA GLY A 18 22.35 -15.32 -19.90
C GLY A 18 21.10 -15.68 -20.72
N VAL A 19 20.29 -14.67 -21.03
CA VAL A 19 19.47 -14.65 -22.25
C VAL A 19 20.06 -13.54 -23.09
N GLY A 20 20.77 -13.93 -24.14
CA GLY A 20 21.36 -13.02 -25.09
C GLY A 20 20.29 -12.06 -25.62
N LEU A 21 20.46 -10.77 -25.34
CA LEU A 21 19.81 -9.72 -26.07
C LEU A 21 20.36 -9.77 -27.49
N ASN A 22 19.64 -10.50 -28.34
CA ASN A 22 19.85 -10.50 -29.77
C ASN A 22 19.59 -9.07 -30.26
N THR A 23 20.66 -8.33 -30.50
CA THR A 23 20.65 -7.03 -31.17
C THR A 23 20.27 -7.26 -32.63
N HIS A 24 18.99 -7.49 -32.89
CA HIS A 24 18.45 -7.38 -34.24
C HIS A 24 18.38 -5.90 -34.60
N ALA A 25 19.35 -5.52 -35.43
CA ALA A 25 19.28 -4.52 -36.47
C ALA A 25 18.07 -3.57 -36.39
N TYR A 26 18.34 -2.34 -35.95
CA TYR A 26 17.56 -1.18 -36.31
C TYR A 26 17.42 -1.14 -37.84
N GLY A 27 16.24 -1.54 -38.33
CA GLY A 27 15.80 -1.13 -39.65
C GLY A 27 15.79 0.40 -39.69
N SER A 28 16.44 0.95 -40.71
CA SER A 28 16.51 2.39 -41.00
C SER A 28 15.18 3.11 -40.72
N PRO A 29 15.18 4.33 -40.14
CA PRO A 29 13.98 5.14 -39.86
C PRO A 29 13.10 5.46 -41.07
N THR A 30 13.57 5.13 -42.28
CA THR A 30 12.88 5.42 -43.54
C THR A 30 11.79 4.43 -43.91
N THR A 31 11.77 3.21 -43.36
CA THR A 31 10.80 2.17 -43.79
C THR A 31 9.50 2.20 -42.99
N THR A 32 9.55 2.34 -41.66
CA THR A 32 8.36 2.42 -40.80
C THR A 32 7.55 3.71 -40.99
N ALA A 33 8.20 4.83 -41.29
CA ALA A 33 7.52 6.08 -41.64
C ALA A 33 6.76 6.00 -42.97
N ARG A 34 7.20 5.16 -43.91
CA ARG A 34 6.57 4.97 -45.22
C ARG A 34 5.32 4.08 -45.12
N VAL A 35 5.40 3.00 -44.34
CA VAL A 35 4.27 2.08 -44.08
C VAL A 35 3.11 2.79 -43.36
N ASN A 36 3.41 3.69 -42.43
CA ASN A 36 2.38 4.47 -41.73
C ASN A 36 1.75 5.58 -42.60
N LYS A 37 2.48 6.10 -43.59
CA LYS A 37 1.94 7.08 -44.54
C LYS A 37 0.93 6.41 -45.46
N ASP A 38 1.28 5.26 -46.03
CA ASP A 38 0.46 4.55 -47.02
C ASP A 38 -0.84 3.98 -46.41
N MET A 39 -0.82 3.53 -45.15
CA MET A 39 -2.07 3.16 -44.43
C MET A 39 -2.97 4.36 -44.10
N LYS A 40 -2.39 5.54 -43.83
CA LYS A 40 -3.17 6.76 -43.56
C LYS A 40 -3.91 7.25 -44.80
N TRP A 41 -3.35 7.05 -46.00
CA TRP A 41 -4.01 7.38 -47.27
C TRP A 41 -5.14 6.39 -47.59
N ALA A 42 -4.92 5.08 -47.40
CA ALA A 42 -5.92 4.06 -47.71
C ALA A 42 -7.21 4.16 -46.88
N TYR A 43 -7.15 4.71 -45.65
CA TYR A 43 -8.33 4.93 -44.81
C TYR A 43 -9.08 6.25 -45.12
N MET A 44 -8.44 7.17 -45.85
CA MET A 44 -8.99 8.49 -46.15
C MET A 44 -9.77 8.51 -47.47
N ASP A 45 -9.64 7.51 -48.35
CA ASP A 45 -10.27 7.44 -49.68
C ASP A 45 -11.79 7.23 -49.68
N GLY A 46 -12.41 6.99 -48.51
CA GLY A 46 -13.86 6.92 -48.34
C GLY A 46 -14.52 8.14 -47.70
N LEU A 47 -13.76 9.19 -47.36
CA LEU A 47 -14.27 10.37 -46.67
C LEU A 47 -14.48 11.53 -47.64
N SER A 48 -15.60 12.25 -47.49
CA SER A 48 -15.86 13.47 -48.25
C SER A 48 -14.82 14.56 -47.91
N ASP A 49 -14.60 15.50 -48.84
CA ASP A 49 -13.60 16.56 -48.66
C ASP A 49 -13.86 17.40 -47.39
N ALA A 50 -15.14 17.58 -47.01
CA ALA A 50 -15.54 18.26 -45.78
C ALA A 50 -15.16 17.46 -44.51
N GLU A 51 -15.28 16.13 -44.54
CA GLU A 51 -14.89 15.26 -43.42
C GLU A 51 -13.37 15.15 -43.28
N ARG A 52 -12.63 15.17 -44.42
CA ARG A 52 -11.17 15.27 -44.42
C ARG A 52 -10.70 16.58 -43.83
N GLU A 53 -11.33 17.71 -44.17
CA GLU A 53 -10.97 19.03 -43.68
C GLU A 53 -11.31 19.21 -42.19
N HIS A 54 -12.45 18.68 -41.74
CA HIS A 54 -12.88 18.75 -40.33
C HIS A 54 -12.04 17.83 -39.41
N ARG A 55 -11.53 16.70 -39.90
CA ARG A 55 -10.59 15.84 -39.16
C ARG A 55 -9.16 16.40 -39.17
N ASN A 56 -8.68 16.90 -40.31
CA ASN A 56 -7.36 17.56 -40.36
C ASN A 56 -7.29 18.78 -39.44
N LYS A 57 -8.38 19.54 -39.28
CA LYS A 57 -8.45 20.66 -38.32
C LYS A 57 -8.44 20.23 -36.84
N LYS A 58 -8.80 18.98 -36.51
CA LYS A 58 -8.84 18.49 -35.12
C LYS A 58 -7.56 17.80 -34.66
N ASP A 59 -6.77 17.21 -35.56
CA ASP A 59 -5.67 16.30 -35.19
C ASP A 59 -4.25 16.79 -35.48
N THR A 60 -4.06 17.94 -36.13
CA THR A 60 -2.71 18.48 -36.33
C THR A 60 -2.39 19.50 -35.25
N TRP A 61 -1.84 19.03 -34.12
CA TRP A 61 -0.91 19.89 -33.38
C TRP A 61 0.26 20.16 -34.35
N GLU A 62 0.29 21.34 -34.94
CA GLU A 62 1.50 21.76 -35.63
C GLU A 62 2.59 21.86 -34.58
N TYR A 63 3.69 21.13 -34.79
CA TYR A 63 4.88 21.31 -33.99
C TYR A 63 5.29 22.78 -34.09
N MET A 64 5.09 23.54 -33.01
CA MET A 64 5.46 24.95 -32.92
C MET A 64 6.92 25.03 -32.44
N PRO A 65 7.91 25.20 -33.33
CA PRO A 65 9.27 25.44 -32.90
C PRO A 65 9.34 26.74 -32.09
N ARG A 66 10.17 26.77 -31.04
CA ARG A 66 10.51 27.96 -30.21
C ARG A 66 9.52 28.39 -29.12
N LEU A 67 8.59 27.54 -28.70
CA LEU A 67 7.81 27.82 -27.48
C LEU A 67 8.70 27.79 -26.22
N SER A 68 8.54 28.79 -25.36
CA SER A 68 9.08 28.79 -23.99
C SER A 68 8.42 27.71 -23.13
N ASN A 69 9.05 27.30 -22.03
CA ASN A 69 8.52 26.25 -21.15
C ASN A 69 7.12 26.60 -20.60
N VAL A 70 6.89 27.87 -20.21
CA VAL A 70 5.60 28.36 -19.72
C VAL A 70 4.51 28.27 -20.79
N GLN A 71 4.85 28.61 -22.03
CA GLN A 71 3.90 28.50 -23.15
C GLN A 71 3.58 27.03 -23.45
N ARG A 72 4.58 26.14 -23.40
CA ARG A 72 4.36 24.70 -23.59
C ARG A 72 3.45 24.13 -22.52
N GLU A 73 3.69 24.46 -21.25
CA GLU A 73 2.85 24.03 -20.14
C GLU A 73 1.40 24.46 -20.35
N LYS A 74 1.17 25.76 -20.63
CA LYS A 74 -0.17 26.29 -20.88
C LYS A 74 -0.86 25.58 -22.06
N SER A 75 -0.14 25.38 -23.17
CA SER A 75 -0.67 24.67 -24.33
C SER A 75 -1.04 23.21 -24.02
N ILE A 76 -0.23 22.51 -23.21
CA ILE A 76 -0.54 21.13 -22.77
C ILE A 76 -1.80 21.11 -21.91
N LEU A 77 -1.93 22.03 -20.96
CA LEU A 77 -3.11 22.11 -20.08
C LEU A 77 -4.38 22.49 -20.84
N GLU A 78 -4.28 23.44 -21.78
CA GLU A 78 -5.39 23.80 -22.67
C GLU A 78 -5.78 22.63 -23.56
N PHE A 79 -4.83 21.88 -24.09
CA PHE A 79 -5.10 20.67 -24.86
C PHE A 79 -5.81 19.61 -24.02
N LEU A 80 -5.31 19.27 -22.83
CA LEU A 80 -5.95 18.30 -21.93
C LEU A 80 -7.40 18.67 -21.64
N ARG A 81 -7.68 19.96 -21.41
CA ARG A 81 -9.02 20.45 -21.09
C ARG A 81 -9.94 20.52 -22.31
N SER A 82 -9.43 20.94 -23.46
CA SER A 82 -10.24 21.14 -24.67
C SER A 82 -10.49 19.84 -25.43
N ALA A 83 -9.49 18.96 -25.53
CA ALA A 83 -9.60 17.71 -26.28
C ALA A 83 -10.18 16.56 -25.44
N HIS A 84 -9.83 16.49 -24.15
CA HIS A 84 -10.18 15.35 -23.28
C HIS A 84 -11.07 15.74 -22.09
N HIS A 85 -11.30 17.03 -21.85
CA HIS A 85 -11.98 17.52 -20.65
C HIS A 85 -11.34 17.03 -19.34
N TRP A 86 -10.03 16.79 -19.37
CA TRP A 86 -9.28 16.31 -18.22
C TRP A 86 -8.66 17.47 -17.44
N SER A 87 -8.76 17.40 -16.12
CA SER A 87 -7.86 18.10 -15.22
C SER A 87 -6.52 17.36 -15.09
N ILE A 88 -5.53 17.98 -14.44
CA ILE A 88 -4.26 17.33 -14.10
C ILE A 88 -4.51 16.07 -13.24
N LYS A 89 -5.46 16.14 -12.31
CA LYS A 89 -5.87 15.00 -11.48
C LYS A 89 -6.39 13.84 -12.33
N ASP A 90 -7.29 14.14 -13.26
CA ASP A 90 -7.89 13.11 -14.12
C ASP A 90 -6.81 12.47 -15.00
N PHE A 91 -5.90 13.28 -15.56
CA PHE A 91 -4.78 12.79 -16.33
C PHE A 91 -3.88 11.84 -15.52
N ILE A 92 -3.49 12.22 -14.30
CA ILE A 92 -2.69 11.37 -13.41
C ILE A 92 -3.42 10.08 -13.06
N GLN A 93 -4.73 10.15 -12.79
CA GLN A 93 -5.55 8.98 -12.48
C GLN A 93 -5.62 7.99 -13.65
N GLN A 94 -5.80 8.50 -14.87
CA GLN A 94 -5.80 7.70 -16.11
C GLN A 94 -4.42 7.13 -16.45
N LEU A 95 -3.36 7.85 -16.09
CA LEU A 95 -1.99 7.35 -16.23
C LEU A 95 -1.74 6.14 -15.30
N ALA A 96 -2.27 6.18 -14.08
CA ALA A 96 -2.15 5.11 -13.09
C ALA A 96 -3.07 3.91 -13.39
N HIS A 97 -4.23 4.13 -14.02
CA HIS A 97 -5.22 3.10 -14.33
C HIS A 97 -5.54 3.02 -15.82
N PRO A 98 -4.58 2.66 -16.68
CA PRO A 98 -4.82 2.59 -18.11
C PRO A 98 -5.80 1.46 -18.45
N GLU A 99 -6.74 1.75 -19.34
CA GLU A 99 -7.48 0.68 -20.03
C GLU A 99 -6.50 -0.23 -20.80
N LYS A 100 -6.87 -1.51 -20.95
CA LYS A 100 -6.05 -2.49 -21.67
C LYS A 100 -6.07 -2.20 -23.18
N VAL A 101 -5.24 -1.27 -23.61
CA VAL A 101 -5.04 -0.93 -25.02
C VAL A 101 -3.83 -1.71 -25.57
N PRO A 102 -3.96 -2.37 -26.73
CA PRO A 102 -2.81 -3.00 -27.39
C PRO A 102 -1.67 -2.00 -27.62
N TYR A 103 -0.43 -2.40 -27.35
CA TYR A 103 0.79 -1.60 -27.52
C TYR A 103 0.98 -0.39 -26.60
N ALA A 104 0.04 -0.14 -25.68
CA ALA A 104 0.22 0.85 -24.64
C ALA A 104 1.19 0.34 -23.56
N HIS A 105 1.97 1.26 -22.95
CA HIS A 105 2.69 0.94 -21.72
C HIS A 105 1.72 0.42 -20.66
N GLY A 106 2.07 -0.71 -20.05
CA GLY A 106 1.28 -1.29 -18.95
C GLY A 106 1.27 -0.39 -17.72
N ALA A 107 0.27 -0.59 -16.86
CA ALA A 107 0.06 0.21 -15.65
C ALA A 107 1.33 0.34 -14.79
N GLN A 108 2.09 -0.74 -14.61
CA GLN A 108 3.33 -0.73 -13.80
C GLN A 108 4.40 0.21 -14.37
N VAL A 109 4.60 0.23 -15.69
CA VAL A 109 5.59 1.10 -16.34
C VAL A 109 5.19 2.57 -16.19
N ARG A 110 3.90 2.87 -16.33
CA ARG A 110 3.36 4.21 -16.17
C ARG A 110 3.41 4.71 -14.73
N ILE A 111 3.08 3.84 -13.76
CA ILE A 111 3.23 4.14 -12.33
C ILE A 111 4.69 4.38 -11.98
N TYR A 112 5.62 3.59 -12.54
CA TYR A 112 7.04 3.81 -12.36
C TYR A 112 7.46 5.18 -12.90
N GLN A 113 7.08 5.54 -14.13
CA GLN A 113 7.36 6.87 -14.70
C GLN A 113 6.77 8.01 -13.85
N LEU A 114 5.54 7.84 -13.33
CA LEU A 114 4.92 8.81 -12.44
C LEU A 114 5.71 8.97 -11.13
N ARG A 115 6.15 7.85 -10.55
CA ARG A 115 7.03 7.86 -9.37
C ARG A 115 8.33 8.61 -9.68
N GLN A 116 8.97 8.35 -10.82
CA GLN A 116 10.21 9.05 -11.18
C GLN A 116 9.98 10.56 -11.33
N ALA A 117 8.88 10.95 -11.95
CA ALA A 117 8.54 12.34 -12.18
C ALA A 117 8.20 13.12 -10.90
N ILE A 118 7.62 12.46 -9.90
CA ILE A 118 7.13 13.12 -8.67
C ILE A 118 8.10 12.94 -7.50
N ILE A 119 8.50 11.69 -7.21
CA ILE A 119 9.27 11.32 -6.00
C ILE A 119 10.77 11.41 -6.25
N GLU A 120 11.24 11.07 -7.46
CA GLU A 120 12.70 11.03 -7.73
C GLU A 120 13.25 12.38 -8.23
N GLN A 121 12.40 13.40 -8.39
CA GLN A 121 12.79 14.76 -8.73
C GLN A 121 12.84 15.64 -7.47
N PRO A 122 14.05 15.98 -6.97
CA PRO A 122 14.18 16.72 -5.73
C PRO A 122 13.62 18.15 -5.84
N GLU A 123 13.61 18.77 -7.02
CA GLU A 123 13.01 20.09 -7.22
C GLU A 123 11.50 20.05 -7.05
N VAL A 124 10.85 19.02 -7.58
CA VAL A 124 9.41 18.80 -7.45
C VAL A 124 9.06 18.53 -6.00
N LEU A 125 9.79 17.64 -5.33
CA LEU A 125 9.63 17.39 -3.90
C LEU A 125 9.87 18.65 -3.05
N LYS A 126 10.83 19.50 -3.43
CA LYS A 126 11.10 20.73 -2.68
C LYS A 126 9.95 21.74 -2.80
N ILE A 127 9.40 21.95 -3.99
CA ILE A 127 8.20 22.79 -4.19
C ILE A 127 7.04 22.27 -3.36
N PHE A 128 6.88 20.94 -3.35
CA PHE A 128 5.94 20.26 -2.47
C PHE A 128 6.23 20.59 -0.99
N MET A 129 7.47 20.40 -0.50
CA MET A 129 7.81 20.62 0.92
C MET A 129 7.85 22.10 1.36
N GLU A 130 7.98 23.04 0.43
CA GLU A 130 7.96 24.49 0.70
C GLU A 130 6.57 24.97 1.15
N ASP A 131 5.50 24.31 0.69
CA ASP A 131 4.15 24.51 1.22
C ASP A 131 3.92 23.68 2.49
N LYS A 132 4.33 24.28 3.62
CA LYS A 132 4.29 23.66 4.95
C LYS A 132 2.89 23.27 5.44
N GLN A 133 1.83 23.74 4.80
CA GLN A 133 0.45 23.48 5.25
C GLN A 133 -0.24 22.39 4.42
N LEU A 134 -0.03 22.36 3.10
CA LEU A 134 -0.77 21.45 2.21
C LEU A 134 -0.27 20.00 2.28
N ILE A 135 1.03 19.81 2.52
CA ILE A 135 1.68 18.50 2.40
C ILE A 135 1.50 17.61 3.61
N PRO A 136 1.72 18.09 4.84
CA PRO A 136 1.43 17.28 6.00
C PRO A 136 -0.01 16.79 5.97
N SER A 137 -1.00 17.63 5.61
CA SER A 137 -2.40 17.17 5.53
C SER A 137 -2.63 16.14 4.43
N MET A 138 -2.19 16.37 3.18
CA MET A 138 -2.46 15.43 2.09
C MET A 138 -1.72 14.10 2.24
N LEU A 139 -0.44 14.12 2.63
CA LEU A 139 0.34 12.90 2.85
C LEU A 139 -0.17 12.15 4.08
N VAL A 140 -0.48 12.85 5.17
CA VAL A 140 -1.05 12.20 6.36
C VAL A 140 -2.41 11.62 6.05
N GLU A 141 -3.29 12.30 5.30
CA GLU A 141 -4.59 11.76 4.91
C GLU A 141 -4.45 10.49 4.05
N GLY A 142 -3.60 10.53 3.02
CA GLY A 142 -3.36 9.38 2.13
C GLY A 142 -2.76 8.18 2.87
N VAL A 143 -1.70 8.41 3.66
CA VAL A 143 -1.06 7.36 4.46
C VAL A 143 -2.03 6.84 5.54
N SER A 144 -2.79 7.72 6.19
CA SER A 144 -3.79 7.31 7.19
C SER A 144 -4.90 6.46 6.58
N ALA A 145 -5.35 6.77 5.36
CA ALA A 145 -6.35 5.96 4.67
C ALA A 145 -5.82 4.54 4.43
N ILE A 146 -4.59 4.42 3.92
CA ILE A 146 -3.97 3.12 3.67
C ILE A 146 -3.74 2.34 4.98
N VAL A 147 -3.22 2.99 6.02
CA VAL A 147 -3.02 2.36 7.34
C VAL A 147 -4.35 1.91 7.94
N ARG A 148 -5.44 2.67 7.77
CA ARG A 148 -6.78 2.24 8.21
C ARG A 148 -7.26 1.01 7.45
N GLU A 149 -7.04 0.93 6.15
CA GLU A 149 -7.38 -0.26 5.34
C GLU A 149 -6.59 -1.49 5.80
N GLU A 150 -5.28 -1.34 6.06
CA GLU A 150 -4.47 -2.41 6.63
C GLU A 150 -4.98 -2.84 8.02
N LEU A 151 -5.33 -1.89 8.90
CA LEU A 151 -5.92 -2.20 10.22
C LEU A 151 -7.27 -2.91 10.09
N TYR A 152 -8.13 -2.53 9.15
CA TYR A 152 -9.37 -3.27 8.87
C TYR A 152 -9.10 -4.68 8.40
N THR A 153 -8.07 -4.88 7.56
CA THR A 153 -7.66 -6.20 7.07
C THR A 153 -7.16 -7.06 8.22
N LEU A 154 -6.34 -6.49 9.12
CA LEU A 154 -5.90 -7.16 10.33
C LEU A 154 -7.06 -7.62 11.21
N MET A 155 -8.06 -6.75 11.41
CA MET A 155 -9.26 -7.09 12.19
C MET A 155 -10.12 -8.19 11.57
N GLN A 156 -10.06 -8.39 10.26
CA GLN A 156 -10.85 -9.43 9.58
C GLN A 156 -10.09 -10.75 9.50
N GLU A 157 -8.78 -10.70 9.26
CA GLU A 157 -7.99 -11.87 8.90
C GLU A 157 -7.11 -12.40 10.03
N VAL A 158 -6.82 -11.60 11.07
CA VAL A 158 -6.01 -12.03 12.21
C VAL A 158 -6.94 -12.35 13.40
N PRO A 159 -7.06 -13.63 13.82
CA PRO A 159 -8.00 -14.04 14.87
C PRO A 159 -7.79 -13.32 16.21
N LEU A 160 -6.55 -12.93 16.51
CA LEU A 160 -6.23 -12.21 17.72
C LEU A 160 -6.73 -10.75 17.68
N LEU A 161 -6.92 -10.16 16.51
CA LEU A 161 -7.37 -8.77 16.34
C LEU A 161 -8.84 -8.66 15.96
N SER A 162 -9.45 -9.76 15.54
CA SER A 162 -10.85 -9.83 15.22
C SER A 162 -11.74 -9.76 16.47
N LYS A 163 -13.05 -9.72 16.26
CA LYS A 163 -14.02 -9.70 17.36
C LYS A 163 -13.84 -10.93 18.23
N PHE A 164 -13.79 -10.75 19.54
CA PHE A 164 -13.77 -11.86 20.47
C PHE A 164 -15.03 -12.72 20.35
N HIS A 165 -14.84 -14.04 20.23
CA HIS A 165 -15.89 -15.05 20.23
C HIS A 165 -15.63 -16.03 21.38
N VAL A 166 -16.65 -16.24 22.22
CA VAL A 166 -16.54 -17.08 23.42
C VAL A 166 -16.29 -18.54 23.07
N ASP A 167 -16.80 -18.99 21.93
CA ASP A 167 -16.64 -20.36 21.42
C ASP A 167 -15.28 -20.61 20.78
N SER A 168 -14.44 -19.58 20.60
CA SER A 168 -13.12 -19.73 19.99
C SER A 168 -12.15 -20.44 20.94
N SER A 169 -11.56 -21.54 20.47
CA SER A 169 -10.55 -22.29 21.21
C SER A 169 -9.28 -21.46 21.39
N PRO A 170 -8.74 -21.32 22.62
CA PRO A 170 -7.46 -20.66 22.86
C PRO A 170 -6.28 -21.29 22.11
N LYS A 171 -6.41 -22.56 21.69
CA LYS A 171 -5.38 -23.26 20.90
C LYS A 171 -5.27 -22.74 19.48
N ASP A 172 -6.30 -22.07 18.98
CA ASP A 172 -6.34 -21.53 17.62
C ASP A 172 -5.62 -20.17 17.54
N LEU A 173 -5.17 -19.64 18.70
CA LEU A 173 -4.46 -18.37 18.79
C LEU A 173 -2.96 -18.61 18.65
N ASN A 174 -2.40 -18.29 17.48
CA ASN A 174 -0.96 -18.31 17.28
C ASN A 174 -0.30 -17.02 17.81
N VAL A 175 -0.16 -16.92 19.14
CA VAL A 175 0.50 -15.77 19.78
C VAL A 175 1.98 -15.66 19.39
N LYS A 176 2.64 -16.79 19.09
CA LYS A 176 4.07 -16.81 18.77
C LYS A 176 4.39 -16.20 17.42
N ASP A 177 3.55 -16.41 16.41
CA ASP A 177 3.74 -15.86 15.07
C ASP A 177 2.86 -14.63 14.80
N PHE A 178 2.13 -14.14 15.80
CA PHE A 178 1.25 -12.97 15.69
C PHE A 178 1.94 -11.76 15.02
N TYR A 179 3.19 -11.46 15.39
CA TYR A 179 3.93 -10.34 14.79
C TYR A 179 4.24 -10.57 13.30
N LYS A 180 4.43 -11.82 12.85
CA LYS A 180 4.63 -12.15 11.44
C LYS A 180 3.34 -12.00 10.65
N GLU A 181 2.22 -12.41 11.24
CA GLU A 181 0.90 -12.24 10.63
C GLU A 181 0.58 -10.75 10.47
N VAL A 182 0.83 -9.95 11.50
CA VAL A 182 0.67 -8.49 11.44
C VAL A 182 1.58 -7.89 10.37
N GLY A 183 2.87 -8.22 10.36
CA GLY A 183 3.81 -7.69 9.36
C GLY A 183 3.50 -8.11 7.92
N GLY A 184 2.93 -9.31 7.73
CA GLY A 184 2.51 -9.81 6.42
C GLY A 184 1.22 -9.17 5.89
N LYS A 185 0.29 -8.83 6.78
CA LYS A 185 -1.04 -8.28 6.43
C LYS A 185 -1.11 -6.75 6.46
N ALA A 186 -0.22 -6.11 7.22
CA ALA A 186 -0.12 -4.66 7.32
C ALA A 186 1.33 -4.17 7.06
N PRO A 187 1.89 -4.39 5.86
CA PRO A 187 3.28 -4.10 5.55
C PRO A 187 3.64 -2.61 5.65
N ILE A 188 2.70 -1.70 5.38
CA ILE A 188 2.97 -0.25 5.44
C ILE A 188 3.01 0.22 6.88
N LEU A 189 2.03 -0.18 7.71
CA LEU A 189 2.06 0.04 9.15
C LEU A 189 3.34 -0.52 9.76
N TRP A 190 3.73 -1.74 9.37
CA TRP A 190 4.94 -2.39 9.86
C TRP A 190 6.20 -1.60 9.53
N ARG A 191 6.37 -1.18 8.27
CA ARG A 191 7.50 -0.35 7.84
C ARG A 191 7.53 1.01 8.53
N LEU A 192 6.37 1.61 8.78
CA LEU A 192 6.27 2.88 9.49
C LEU A 192 6.79 2.73 10.92
N LEU A 193 6.36 1.67 11.62
CA LEU A 193 6.84 1.37 12.98
C LEU A 193 8.35 1.11 12.99
N GLN A 194 8.88 0.35 12.03
CA GLN A 194 10.31 0.11 11.87
C GLN A 194 11.10 1.41 11.59
N THR A 195 10.55 2.30 10.77
CA THR A 195 11.22 3.55 10.42
C THR A 195 11.28 4.49 11.62
N ILE A 196 10.20 4.56 12.41
CA ILE A 196 10.17 5.36 13.64
C ILE A 196 11.10 4.76 14.69
N SER A 197 11.10 3.43 14.87
CA SER A 197 11.98 2.78 15.85
C SER A 197 13.46 2.88 15.47
N ALA A 198 13.79 2.83 14.17
CA ALA A 198 15.16 3.01 13.68
C ALA A 198 15.72 4.41 13.96
N GLN A 199 14.85 5.41 14.17
CA GLN A 199 15.28 6.75 14.60
C GLN A 199 15.57 6.82 16.11
N LEU A 200 15.18 5.80 16.88
CA LEU A 200 15.16 5.81 18.35
C LEU A 200 16.23 4.92 18.99
N GLU A 201 16.84 3.94 18.30
CA GLU A 201 17.69 2.94 18.97
C GLU A 201 19.03 2.58 18.28
N ASP A 202 20.03 2.32 19.15
CA ASP A 202 21.27 1.56 18.96
C ASP A 202 20.99 0.06 18.73
N ASP A 203 21.81 -0.60 17.89
CA ASP A 203 21.67 -1.91 17.23
C ASP A 203 21.30 -3.20 18.05
N THR A 204 20.91 -3.13 19.32
CA THR A 204 20.91 -4.32 20.21
C THR A 204 19.55 -5.00 20.49
N VAL A 205 18.40 -4.50 20.01
CA VAL A 205 17.06 -4.93 20.52
C VAL A 205 16.07 -5.45 19.45
N SER A 206 16.57 -5.95 18.31
CA SER A 206 15.75 -6.35 17.13
C SER A 206 14.55 -7.29 17.42
N ASN A 207 14.68 -8.30 18.29
CA ASN A 207 13.60 -9.28 18.50
C ASN A 207 12.50 -8.83 19.48
N GLN A 208 12.82 -7.96 20.45
CA GLN A 208 11.84 -7.47 21.43
C GLN A 208 10.94 -6.37 20.86
N GLN A 209 11.43 -5.64 19.85
CA GLN A 209 10.69 -4.64 19.11
C GLN A 209 9.52 -5.24 18.31
N ASN A 210 9.68 -6.45 17.75
CA ASN A 210 8.63 -7.10 16.94
C ASN A 210 7.36 -7.41 17.74
N GLY A 211 7.49 -7.85 19.00
CA GLY A 211 6.34 -8.05 19.89
C GLY A 211 5.63 -6.72 20.24
N SER A 212 6.42 -5.66 20.41
CA SER A 212 5.91 -4.32 20.69
C SER A 212 5.12 -3.76 19.50
N PHE A 213 5.56 -4.02 18.27
CA PHE A 213 4.83 -3.62 17.06
C PHE A 213 3.48 -4.34 16.93
N GLY A 214 3.43 -5.64 17.25
CA GLY A 214 2.17 -6.37 17.30
C GLY A 214 1.20 -5.80 18.34
N LEU A 215 1.70 -5.42 19.52
CA LEU A 215 0.89 -4.78 20.55
C LEU A 215 0.37 -3.41 20.12
N ILE A 216 1.22 -2.58 19.49
CA ILE A 216 0.80 -1.28 18.93
C ILE A 216 -0.28 -1.48 17.87
N ALA A 217 -0.11 -2.45 16.96
CA ALA A 217 -1.13 -2.78 15.97
C ALA A 217 -2.45 -3.23 16.62
N ALA A 218 -2.39 -3.99 17.71
CA ALA A 218 -3.57 -4.40 18.47
C ALA A 218 -4.31 -3.22 19.11
N LEU A 219 -3.56 -2.28 19.70
CA LEU A 219 -4.12 -1.05 20.28
C LEU A 219 -4.76 -0.17 19.19
N LEU A 220 -4.09 0.03 18.06
CA LEU A 220 -4.60 0.81 16.94
C LEU A 220 -5.85 0.17 16.33
N SER A 221 -5.86 -1.16 16.18
CA SER A 221 -7.03 -1.90 15.68
C SER A 221 -8.23 -1.71 16.60
N HIS A 222 -8.02 -1.77 17.92
CA HIS A 222 -9.09 -1.51 18.88
C HIS A 222 -9.57 -0.05 18.84
N ALA A 223 -8.66 0.91 18.76
CA ALA A 223 -9.00 2.34 18.68
C ALA A 223 -9.85 2.66 17.43
N LEU A 224 -9.66 1.93 16.33
CA LEU A 224 -10.43 2.08 15.10
C LEU A 224 -11.88 1.56 15.23
N ALA A 225 -12.11 0.53 16.06
CA ALA A 225 -13.41 -0.09 16.26
C ALA A 225 -13.71 -0.38 17.74
N PRO A 226 -13.87 0.66 18.58
CA PRO A 226 -13.95 0.51 20.04
C PRO A 226 -15.20 -0.25 20.51
N ARG A 227 -16.21 -0.42 19.64
CA ARG A 227 -17.44 -1.17 19.95
C ARG A 227 -17.25 -2.69 19.87
N LEU A 228 -16.15 -3.16 19.29
CA LEU A 228 -15.79 -4.57 19.23
C LEU A 228 -14.61 -4.77 20.17
N SER A 229 -14.80 -5.57 21.22
CA SER A 229 -13.69 -6.09 22.00
C SER A 229 -12.82 -6.92 21.06
N SER A 230 -11.58 -6.49 20.83
CA SER A 230 -10.64 -7.32 20.08
C SER A 230 -10.36 -8.59 20.88
N GLY A 231 -10.16 -9.70 20.18
CA GLY A 231 -9.79 -10.98 20.78
C GLY A 231 -8.64 -10.79 21.75
N PHE A 232 -7.61 -10.05 21.34
CA PHE A 232 -6.41 -9.73 22.10
C PHE A 232 -6.73 -9.17 23.49
N GLN A 233 -7.53 -8.10 23.57
CA GLN A 233 -7.88 -7.48 24.85
C GLN A 233 -8.71 -8.39 25.73
N ALA A 234 -9.61 -9.17 25.12
CA ALA A 234 -10.44 -10.14 25.83
C ALA A 234 -9.58 -11.26 26.42
N TYR A 235 -8.68 -11.85 25.64
CA TYR A 235 -7.78 -12.91 26.10
C TYR A 235 -6.81 -12.42 27.17
N ILE A 236 -6.24 -11.22 27.02
CA ILE A 236 -5.39 -10.62 28.06
C ILE A 236 -6.18 -10.37 29.35
N GLY A 237 -7.41 -9.84 29.24
CA GLY A 237 -8.27 -9.62 30.40
C GLY A 237 -8.64 -10.90 31.13
N LEU A 238 -9.05 -11.92 30.37
CA LEU A 238 -9.37 -13.25 30.90
C LEU A 238 -8.13 -13.92 31.53
N TYR A 239 -6.96 -13.75 30.93
CA TYR A 239 -5.69 -14.26 31.46
C TYR A 239 -5.31 -13.60 32.79
N PHE A 240 -5.36 -12.27 32.88
CA PHE A 240 -5.09 -11.59 34.15
C PHE A 240 -6.13 -11.93 35.22
N HIS A 241 -7.40 -12.03 34.83
CA HIS A 241 -8.45 -12.45 35.74
C HIS A 241 -8.22 -13.88 36.27
N SER A 242 -7.84 -14.83 35.42
CA SER A 242 -7.58 -16.22 35.83
C SER A 242 -6.33 -16.36 36.71
N LEU A 243 -5.34 -15.46 36.57
CA LEU A 243 -4.21 -15.33 37.48
C LEU A 243 -4.56 -14.72 38.85
N GLY A 244 -5.81 -14.29 39.05
CA GLY A 244 -6.24 -13.64 40.28
C GLY A 244 -5.78 -12.18 40.40
N ALA A 245 -5.54 -11.51 39.27
CA ALA A 245 -5.26 -10.07 39.27
C ALA A 245 -6.38 -9.30 39.98
N ARG A 246 -5.99 -8.34 40.83
CA ARG A 246 -6.95 -7.48 41.54
C ARG A 246 -7.69 -6.61 40.53
N ARG A 247 -8.97 -6.32 40.80
CA ARG A 247 -9.82 -5.42 39.98
C ARG A 247 -9.12 -4.10 39.59
N ARG A 248 -8.42 -3.46 40.54
CA ARG A 248 -7.68 -2.20 40.28
C ARG A 248 -6.62 -2.32 39.18
N LEU A 249 -5.96 -3.47 39.05
CA LEU A 249 -4.97 -3.70 38.00
C LEU A 249 -5.66 -3.84 36.63
N ILE A 250 -6.77 -4.56 36.58
CA ILE A 250 -7.57 -4.72 35.36
C ILE A 250 -8.14 -3.36 34.92
N ASP A 251 -8.65 -2.56 35.85
CA ASP A 251 -9.16 -1.22 35.55
C ASP A 251 -8.05 -0.29 35.03
N LEU A 252 -6.82 -0.43 35.55
CA LEU A 252 -5.65 0.30 35.04
C LEU A 252 -5.25 -0.17 33.63
N LEU A 253 -5.26 -1.47 33.35
CA LEU A 253 -4.99 -1.97 32.01
C LEU A 253 -6.09 -1.57 31.02
N HIS A 254 -7.33 -1.48 31.50
CA HIS A 254 -8.45 -1.00 30.71
C HIS A 254 -8.31 0.47 30.35
N SER A 255 -7.90 1.33 31.28
CA SER A 255 -7.67 2.76 30.97
C SER A 255 -6.55 3.00 29.96
N LEU A 256 -5.63 2.05 29.83
CA LEU A 256 -4.58 2.04 28.80
C LEU A 256 -4.99 1.37 27.48
N ASN A 257 -6.26 0.93 27.34
CA ASN A 257 -6.77 0.14 26.21
C ASN A 257 -6.01 -1.18 25.97
N ILE A 258 -5.32 -1.72 26.98
CA ILE A 258 -4.61 -3.01 26.89
C ILE A 258 -5.58 -4.18 27.15
N SER A 259 -6.58 -3.95 28.00
CA SER A 259 -7.55 -4.97 28.41
C SER A 259 -8.98 -4.44 28.39
N LEU A 260 -9.93 -5.36 28.46
CA LEU A 260 -11.33 -5.02 28.65
C LEU A 260 -11.62 -4.58 30.09
N SER A 261 -12.76 -3.92 30.27
CA SER A 261 -13.26 -3.59 31.60
C SER A 261 -13.47 -4.87 32.42
N TYR A 262 -13.30 -4.77 33.74
CA TYR A 262 -13.54 -5.89 34.66
C TYR A 262 -14.94 -6.49 34.48
N ASP A 263 -15.96 -5.64 34.28
CA ASP A 263 -17.34 -6.08 34.10
C ASP A 263 -17.52 -6.87 32.80
N SER A 264 -16.87 -6.45 31.71
CA SER A 264 -16.86 -7.19 30.44
C SER A 264 -16.18 -8.56 30.58
N ILE A 265 -15.06 -8.61 31.31
CA ILE A 265 -14.32 -9.86 31.56
C ILE A 265 -15.19 -10.82 32.37
N LEU A 266 -15.87 -10.34 33.41
CA LEU A 266 -16.75 -11.18 34.23
C LEU A 266 -17.93 -11.73 33.42
N ARG A 267 -18.51 -10.93 32.51
CA ARG A 267 -19.54 -11.40 31.58
C ARG A 267 -19.02 -12.52 30.70
N TYR A 268 -17.87 -12.33 30.05
CA TYR A 268 -17.27 -13.37 29.20
C TYR A 268 -16.89 -14.61 30.00
N HIS A 269 -16.35 -14.46 31.20
CA HIS A 269 -16.03 -15.58 32.08
C HIS A 269 -17.29 -16.42 32.41
N ASN A 270 -18.41 -15.76 32.72
CA ASN A 270 -19.68 -16.44 32.98
C ASN A 270 -20.24 -17.12 31.73
N GLU A 271 -20.08 -16.52 30.55
CA GLU A 271 -20.47 -17.14 29.28
C GLU A 271 -19.64 -18.39 28.97
N ILE A 272 -18.32 -18.33 29.14
CA ILE A 272 -17.41 -19.49 29.02
C ILE A 272 -17.83 -20.59 29.99
N ALA A 273 -18.11 -20.24 31.26
CA ALA A 273 -18.53 -21.20 32.28
C ALA A 273 -19.86 -21.89 31.93
N LYS A 274 -20.81 -21.16 31.33
CA LYS A 274 -22.07 -21.75 30.85
C LYS A 274 -21.84 -22.74 29.71
N ILE A 275 -20.99 -22.40 28.75
CA ILE A 275 -20.67 -23.31 27.63
C ILE A 275 -19.95 -24.57 28.14
N ALA A 276 -19.05 -24.42 29.10
CA ALA A 276 -18.35 -25.55 29.72
C ALA A 276 -19.25 -26.49 30.54
N GLN A 277 -20.42 -26.05 31.01
CA GLN A 277 -21.38 -26.90 31.73
C GLN A 277 -22.27 -27.75 30.80
N VAL A 278 -22.33 -27.42 29.51
CA VAL A 278 -23.16 -28.11 28.52
C VAL A 278 -22.41 -29.28 27.86
N HIS A 279 -21.09 -29.36 28.04
CA HIS A 279 -20.21 -30.43 27.55
C HIS A 279 -19.68 -31.29 28.68
#